data_AF-A0A932TRA2-F1
#
_entry.id   AF-A0A932TRA2-F1
#
_cell.length_a   1.000
_cell.length_b   1.000
_cell.length_c   1.000
_cell.angle_alpha   90.00
_cell.angle_beta   90.00
_cell.angle_gamma   90.00
#
_symmetry.space_group_name_H-M   'P 1'
#
loop_
_entity.id
_entity.type
_entity.pdbx_description
1 polymer ?
#
loop_
_entity_poly.entity_id
_entity_poly.type
_entity_poly.pdbx_seq_one_letter_code
_entity_poly.pdbx_strand_id
1 'polypeptide(L)'
;MASSQMAAADRRQGKWSTIGWQGISLQVPEDWFPAALGTERGAGYLRVQCPDGPSVEVKWASPKGSVDVEREVAKYRRTLERAARKRRQAVEWQEKPKVPVRVARADKNRRFFGWKGDSQALGVVWYCRGCGRVIIAQATFPASQDAELASTILSSIEDHGEDGRELWSLYGLGVRIPVGWALDKHQLMAGYTMLQFRRGDRVLRAERWALANVAMKNATLPEFLRGRSRKFWKDFRLADTGAEWRGHAGAAFSGPTRKVWLRAVALVRLLLRRPAAETMSVRAWHCDAENKIFAIHAVHPRGDTAELERALESLVCH
;
A
#
# COMPACT_ATOMS: atom_id res chain seq x y z
N MET A 1 8.09 -14.30 30.88
CA MET A 1 7.34 -13.03 31.01
C MET A 1 8.19 -11.81 30.67
N ALA A 2 9.41 -11.67 31.21
CA ALA A 2 10.33 -10.57 30.86
C ALA A 2 10.66 -10.44 29.36
N SER A 3 10.88 -11.55 28.65
CA SER A 3 11.24 -11.55 27.22
C SER A 3 10.20 -10.91 26.29
N SER A 4 8.88 -11.10 26.55
CA SER A 4 7.82 -10.52 25.69
C SER A 4 7.62 -9.02 25.91
N GLN A 5 7.85 -8.54 27.15
CA GLN A 5 7.80 -7.11 27.45
C GLN A 5 9.03 -6.37 26.95
N MET A 6 10.21 -6.99 27.03
CA MET A 6 11.44 -6.47 26.44
C MET A 6 11.30 -6.35 24.91
N ALA A 7 10.80 -7.37 24.22
CA ALA A 7 10.57 -7.31 22.78
C ALA A 7 9.61 -6.16 22.36
N ALA A 8 8.57 -5.91 23.14
CA ALA A 8 7.65 -4.79 22.89
C ALA A 8 8.27 -3.41 23.21
N ALA A 9 9.19 -3.32 24.18
CA ALA A 9 9.93 -2.10 24.48
C ALA A 9 10.99 -1.80 23.40
N ASP A 10 11.73 -2.82 22.96
CA ASP A 10 12.72 -2.70 21.89
C ASP A 10 12.06 -2.26 20.58
N ARG A 11 10.89 -2.83 20.23
CA ARG A 11 10.13 -2.41 19.04
C ARG A 11 9.60 -0.98 19.11
N ARG A 12 9.37 -0.44 20.31
CA ARG A 12 8.99 0.97 20.47
C ARG A 12 10.16 1.89 20.10
N GLN A 13 11.38 1.50 20.43
CA GLN A 13 12.60 2.27 20.18
C GLN A 13 13.28 1.93 18.84
N GLY A 14 12.88 0.83 18.21
CA GLY A 14 13.41 0.35 16.94
C GLY A 14 12.98 1.17 15.73
N LYS A 15 13.42 0.73 14.55
CA LYS A 15 13.03 1.34 13.27
C LYS A 15 11.57 1.03 12.95
N TRP A 16 10.90 2.04 12.41
CA TRP A 16 9.52 1.95 11.95
C TRP A 16 9.46 2.02 10.42
N SER A 17 8.50 1.32 9.84
CA SER A 17 8.19 1.36 8.41
C SER A 17 6.75 1.79 8.19
N THR A 18 6.49 2.41 7.04
CA THR A 18 5.12 2.78 6.65
C THR A 18 4.59 1.74 5.67
N ILE A 19 3.43 1.18 6.00
CA ILE A 19 2.66 0.32 5.10
C ILE A 19 1.50 1.14 4.51
N GLY A 20 1.27 1.01 3.21
CA GLY A 20 0.24 1.73 2.47
C GLY A 20 -0.51 0.83 1.50
N TRP A 21 -1.84 0.83 1.57
CA TRP A 21 -2.70 0.01 0.72
C TRP A 21 -4.08 0.64 0.53
N GLN A 22 -4.48 0.92 -0.72
CA GLN A 22 -5.81 1.46 -1.08
C GLN A 22 -6.20 2.77 -0.37
N GLY A 23 -5.21 3.62 -0.11
CA GLY A 23 -5.40 4.88 0.62
C GLY A 23 -5.44 4.73 2.14
N ILE A 24 -5.30 3.52 2.68
CA ILE A 24 -4.99 3.32 4.10
C ILE A 24 -3.47 3.30 4.26
N SER A 25 -2.93 4.02 5.24
CA SER A 25 -1.54 3.85 5.65
C SER A 25 -1.39 3.79 7.15
N LEU A 26 -0.36 3.10 7.63
CA LEU A 26 -0.04 2.99 9.04
C LEU A 26 1.46 2.78 9.23
N GLN A 27 1.96 3.21 10.37
CA GLN A 27 3.32 2.92 10.81
C GLN A 27 3.31 1.66 11.67
N VAL A 28 4.27 0.77 11.42
CA VAL A 28 4.51 -0.45 12.18
C VAL A 28 6.01 -0.64 12.39
N PRO A 29 6.45 -1.41 13.40
CA PRO A 29 7.84 -1.82 13.51
C PRO A 29 8.34 -2.50 12.23
N GLU A 30 9.60 -2.31 11.86
CA GLU A 30 10.18 -2.77 10.58
C GLU A 30 10.13 -4.30 10.38
N ASP A 31 10.08 -5.08 11.47
CA ASP A 31 9.97 -6.55 11.43
C ASP A 31 8.55 -7.05 11.10
N TRP A 32 7.56 -6.17 10.97
CA TRP A 32 6.18 -6.52 10.66
C TRP A 32 5.96 -6.61 9.14
N PHE A 33 5.13 -7.56 8.72
CA PHE A 33 4.86 -7.81 7.31
C PHE A 33 3.35 -7.91 7.01
N PRO A 34 2.92 -7.53 5.79
CA PRO A 34 1.55 -7.74 5.34
C PRO A 34 1.23 -9.25 5.31
N ALA A 35 0.18 -9.65 6.03
CA ALA A 35 -0.28 -11.03 6.12
C ALA A 35 -1.54 -11.30 5.30
N ALA A 36 -2.38 -10.27 5.09
CA ALA A 36 -3.55 -10.36 4.22
C ALA A 36 -3.95 -9.00 3.66
N LEU A 37 -4.40 -9.00 2.40
CA LEU A 37 -4.75 -7.80 1.64
C LEU A 37 -6.08 -8.01 0.91
N GLY A 38 -7.03 -7.11 1.13
CA GLY A 38 -8.27 -7.01 0.37
C GLY A 38 -8.05 -6.24 -0.93
N THR A 39 -8.65 -6.72 -2.02
CA THR A 39 -8.53 -6.10 -3.35
C THR A 39 -9.67 -5.11 -3.66
N GLU A 40 -10.76 -5.16 -2.91
CA GLU A 40 -11.90 -4.26 -3.11
C GLU A 40 -11.69 -2.91 -2.42
N ARG A 41 -11.74 -1.83 -3.21
CA ARG A 41 -11.52 -0.46 -2.71
C ARG A 41 -12.65 0.05 -1.80
N GLY A 42 -13.88 -0.31 -2.14
CA GLY A 42 -15.08 0.15 -1.41
C GLY A 42 -15.28 -0.54 -0.06
N ALA A 43 -14.89 -1.81 0.04
CA ALA A 43 -14.99 -2.64 1.23
C ALA A 43 -13.76 -3.55 1.35
N GLY A 44 -12.70 -3.05 2.00
CA GLY A 44 -11.40 -3.71 1.98
C GLY A 44 -10.87 -4.08 3.36
N TYR A 45 -9.69 -4.71 3.32
CA TYR A 45 -9.03 -5.28 4.49
C TYR A 45 -7.52 -5.20 4.33
N LEU A 46 -6.82 -4.95 5.43
CA LEU A 46 -5.37 -5.00 5.54
C LEU A 46 -5.04 -5.64 6.88
N ARG A 47 -4.24 -6.71 6.87
CA ARG A 47 -3.63 -7.26 8.08
C ARG A 47 -2.14 -7.22 7.96
N VAL A 48 -1.50 -6.70 8.99
CA VAL A 48 -0.05 -6.70 9.17
C VAL A 48 0.24 -7.48 10.44
N GLN A 49 1.25 -8.35 10.39
CA GLN A 49 1.58 -9.25 11.49
C GLN A 49 3.09 -9.26 11.75
N CYS A 50 3.43 -9.43 13.01
CA CYS A 50 4.78 -9.71 13.48
C CYS A 50 5.03 -11.22 13.52
N PRO A 51 6.26 -11.71 13.28
CA PRO A 51 6.59 -13.14 13.35
C PRO A 51 6.21 -13.84 14.66
N ASP A 52 6.19 -13.12 15.79
CA ASP A 52 5.93 -13.65 17.13
C ASP A 52 4.47 -13.51 17.59
N GLY A 53 3.55 -13.11 16.71
CA GLY A 53 2.10 -13.18 16.96
C GLY A 53 1.32 -11.87 16.97
N PRO A 54 1.81 -10.74 17.49
CA PRO A 54 1.13 -9.44 17.41
C PRO A 54 0.72 -9.10 15.98
N SER A 55 -0.46 -8.51 15.84
CA SER A 55 -0.95 -8.09 14.52
C SER A 55 -1.86 -6.89 14.62
N VAL A 56 -1.94 -6.13 13.52
CA VAL A 56 -2.91 -5.06 13.34
C VAL A 56 -3.76 -5.39 12.12
N GLU A 57 -5.06 -5.26 12.29
CA GLU A 57 -6.06 -5.44 11.25
C GLU A 57 -6.79 -4.12 11.05
N VAL A 58 -6.95 -3.72 9.79
CA VAL A 58 -7.73 -2.57 9.38
C VAL A 58 -8.77 -3.04 8.36
N LYS A 59 -10.04 -2.81 8.66
CA LYS A 59 -11.17 -3.03 7.76
C LYS A 59 -11.77 -1.69 7.41
N TRP A 60 -12.15 -1.50 6.16
CA TRP A 60 -12.87 -0.31 5.75
C TRP A 60 -14.07 -0.64 4.89
N ALA A 61 -15.08 0.22 4.95
CA ALA A 61 -16.25 0.18 4.08
C ALA A 61 -16.68 1.60 3.71
N SER A 62 -17.26 1.77 2.54
CA SER A 62 -17.84 3.03 2.05
C SER A 62 -19.37 2.90 2.05
N PRO A 63 -20.04 3.06 3.21
CA PRO A 63 -21.47 2.85 3.32
C PRO A 63 -22.26 3.90 2.55
N LYS A 64 -23.48 3.53 2.14
CA LYS A 64 -24.46 4.48 1.61
C LYS A 64 -25.21 5.14 2.77
N GLY A 65 -25.19 6.47 2.84
CA GLY A 65 -25.94 7.24 3.84
C GLY A 65 -25.17 7.57 5.11
N SER A 66 -25.89 7.96 6.15
CA SER A 66 -25.30 8.39 7.42
C SER A 66 -24.70 7.23 8.22
N VAL A 67 -23.56 7.51 8.86
CA VAL A 67 -22.86 6.54 9.70
C VAL A 67 -23.02 6.91 11.16
N ASP A 68 -23.41 5.93 11.95
CA ASP A 68 -23.39 5.96 13.41
C ASP A 68 -22.24 5.06 13.89
N VAL A 69 -21.19 5.68 14.43
CA VAL A 69 -19.97 5.01 14.89
C VAL A 69 -20.25 4.06 16.06
N GLU A 70 -21.13 4.43 17.00
CA GLU A 70 -21.47 3.58 18.15
C GLU A 70 -22.19 2.31 17.68
N ARG A 71 -23.08 2.46 16.70
CA ARG A 71 -23.76 1.30 16.07
C ARG A 71 -22.76 0.38 15.38
N GLU A 72 -21.73 0.91 14.71
CA GLU A 72 -20.69 0.09 14.08
C GLU A 72 -19.82 -0.64 15.11
N VAL A 73 -19.47 0.00 16.23
CA VAL A 73 -18.79 -0.66 17.36
C VAL A 73 -19.63 -1.80 17.92
N ALA A 74 -20.94 -1.58 18.14
CA ALA A 74 -21.85 -2.60 18.64
C ALA A 74 -22.02 -3.79 17.67
N LYS A 75 -22.08 -3.53 16.35
CA LYS A 75 -22.07 -4.59 15.32
C LYS A 75 -20.78 -5.40 15.34
N TYR A 76 -19.64 -4.72 15.49
CA TYR A 76 -18.34 -5.36 15.56
C TYR A 76 -18.23 -6.25 16.80
N ARG A 77 -18.61 -5.74 17.97
CA ARG A 77 -18.69 -6.50 19.22
C ARG A 77 -19.49 -7.79 19.07
N ARG A 78 -20.72 -7.72 18.53
CA ARG A 78 -21.56 -8.91 18.30
C ARG A 78 -20.89 -9.95 17.38
N THR A 79 -20.19 -9.48 16.35
CA THR A 79 -19.44 -10.35 15.44
C THR A 79 -18.30 -11.07 16.18
N LEU A 80 -17.59 -10.34 17.04
CA LEU A 80 -16.49 -10.86 17.83
C LEU A 80 -16.96 -11.87 18.88
N GLU A 81 -17.99 -11.54 19.66
CA GLU A 81 -18.58 -12.45 20.66
C GLU A 81 -19.10 -13.74 20.02
N ARG A 82 -19.71 -13.63 18.82
CA ARG A 82 -20.17 -14.81 18.06
C ARG A 82 -19.00 -15.68 17.61
N ALA A 83 -17.89 -15.07 17.18
CA ALA A 83 -16.69 -15.80 16.78
C ALA A 83 -16.02 -16.49 18.00
N ALA A 84 -15.92 -15.79 19.13
CA ALA A 84 -15.39 -16.33 20.39
C ALA A 84 -16.21 -17.52 20.88
N ARG A 85 -17.54 -17.42 20.88
CA ARG A 85 -18.44 -18.53 21.26
C ARG A 85 -18.25 -19.76 20.37
N LYS A 86 -18.11 -19.57 19.06
CA LYS A 86 -17.82 -20.68 18.12
C LYS A 86 -16.50 -21.38 18.42
N ARG A 87 -15.50 -20.64 18.93
CA ARG A 87 -14.18 -21.15 19.32
C ARG A 87 -14.11 -21.62 20.77
N ARG A 88 -15.22 -21.52 21.53
CA ARG A 88 -15.28 -21.81 22.98
C ARG A 88 -14.26 -20.99 23.78
N GLN A 89 -14.01 -19.74 23.37
CA GLN A 89 -13.11 -18.82 24.05
C GLN A 89 -13.91 -17.79 24.86
N ALA A 90 -13.46 -17.51 26.08
CA ALA A 90 -13.97 -16.40 26.87
C ALA A 90 -13.39 -15.08 26.33
N VAL A 91 -14.24 -14.09 26.16
CA VAL A 91 -13.82 -12.73 25.81
C VAL A 91 -14.55 -11.72 26.70
N GLU A 92 -13.78 -10.88 27.36
CA GLU A 92 -14.24 -9.75 28.14
C GLU A 92 -14.14 -8.48 27.28
N TRP A 93 -15.27 -7.82 27.03
CA TRP A 93 -15.33 -6.57 26.27
C TRP A 93 -15.09 -5.34 27.15
N GLN A 94 -14.33 -4.38 26.64
CA GLN A 94 -14.02 -3.12 27.32
C GLN A 94 -14.51 -1.94 26.48
N GLU A 95 -15.54 -1.25 26.97
CA GLU A 95 -16.09 -0.09 26.26
C GLU A 95 -15.21 1.15 26.34
N LYS A 96 -14.43 1.30 27.41
CA LYS A 96 -13.53 2.46 27.62
C LYS A 96 -12.14 1.95 28.00
N PRO A 97 -11.40 1.35 27.06
CA PRO A 97 -10.07 0.86 27.35
C PRO A 97 -9.13 2.04 27.68
N LYS A 98 -8.05 1.75 28.40
CA LYS A 98 -6.94 2.70 28.53
C LYS A 98 -6.25 2.84 27.16
N VAL A 99 -6.04 4.09 26.73
CA VAL A 99 -5.37 4.42 25.47
C VAL A 99 -4.18 5.33 25.78
N PRO A 100 -2.96 4.78 25.95
CA PRO A 100 -1.79 5.56 26.35
C PRO A 100 -1.43 6.66 25.36
N VAL A 101 -1.44 6.35 24.06
CA VAL A 101 -1.16 7.30 22.98
C VAL A 101 -2.44 7.62 22.21
N ARG A 102 -2.83 8.89 22.23
CA ARG A 102 -4.01 9.39 21.50
C ARG A 102 -3.68 10.65 20.71
N VAL A 103 -3.66 10.50 19.39
CA VAL A 103 -3.60 11.66 18.48
C VAL A 103 -5.02 12.14 18.19
N ALA A 104 -5.31 13.38 18.59
CA ALA A 104 -6.58 14.03 18.28
C ALA A 104 -6.65 14.38 16.79
N ARG A 105 -7.81 14.13 16.18
CA ARG A 105 -8.07 14.44 14.76
C ARG A 105 -9.47 15.04 14.66
N ALA A 106 -9.53 16.33 14.38
CA ALA A 106 -10.77 17.10 14.42
C ALA A 106 -11.83 16.61 13.42
N ASP A 107 -11.39 15.97 12.34
CA ASP A 107 -12.22 15.44 11.26
C ASP A 107 -12.77 14.02 11.51
N LYS A 108 -12.30 13.33 12.57
CA LYS A 108 -12.59 11.91 12.82
C LYS A 108 -13.26 11.71 14.17
N ASN A 109 -14.52 11.26 14.17
CA ASN A 109 -15.18 10.81 15.39
C ASN A 109 -14.70 9.39 15.74
N ARG A 110 -13.65 9.32 16.57
CA ARG A 110 -12.98 8.05 16.94
C ARG A 110 -13.56 7.46 18.22
N ARG A 111 -14.01 6.21 18.15
CA ARG A 111 -14.45 5.42 19.29
C ARG A 111 -13.52 4.24 19.53
N PHE A 112 -12.77 4.29 20.61
CA PHE A 112 -11.90 3.19 21.04
C PHE A 112 -12.70 2.11 21.77
N PHE A 113 -12.26 0.87 21.63
CA PHE A 113 -12.77 -0.31 22.34
C PHE A 113 -11.61 -1.25 22.65
N GLY A 114 -11.76 -2.13 23.63
CA GLY A 114 -10.80 -3.17 23.93
C GLY A 114 -11.48 -4.49 24.20
N TRP A 115 -10.72 -5.57 24.19
CA TRP A 115 -11.19 -6.86 24.70
C TRP A 115 -10.03 -7.71 25.20
N LYS A 116 -10.33 -8.63 26.12
CA LYS A 116 -9.36 -9.57 26.72
C LYS A 116 -9.88 -11.01 26.64
N GLY A 117 -8.97 -11.94 26.41
CA GLY A 117 -9.17 -13.39 26.40
C GLY A 117 -7.78 -14.05 26.43
N ASP A 118 -7.56 -15.11 25.64
CA ASP A 118 -6.22 -15.71 25.47
C ASP A 118 -5.18 -14.70 24.90
N SER A 119 -5.69 -13.70 24.19
CA SER A 119 -4.97 -12.50 23.76
C SER A 119 -5.80 -11.29 24.16
N GLN A 120 -5.23 -10.11 24.02
CA GLN A 120 -5.96 -8.86 24.20
C GLN A 120 -5.83 -8.01 22.95
N ALA A 121 -6.78 -7.10 22.76
CA ALA A 121 -6.70 -6.13 21.70
C ALA A 121 -7.15 -4.75 22.14
N LEU A 122 -6.53 -3.75 21.52
CA LEU A 122 -7.03 -2.39 21.49
C LEU A 122 -7.55 -2.14 20.07
N GLY A 123 -8.70 -1.51 19.95
CA GLY A 123 -9.28 -1.18 18.67
C GLY A 123 -9.91 0.20 18.66
N VAL A 124 -10.19 0.67 17.45
CA VAL A 124 -10.78 1.98 17.20
C VAL A 124 -11.63 1.93 15.95
N VAL A 125 -12.81 2.54 16.05
CA VAL A 125 -13.74 2.74 14.94
C VAL A 125 -13.88 4.22 14.68
N TRP A 126 -13.90 4.64 13.41
CA TRP A 126 -14.26 6.00 13.07
C TRP A 126 -14.92 6.08 11.70
N TYR A 127 -15.64 7.17 11.49
CA TYR A 127 -16.09 7.60 10.18
C TYR A 127 -15.29 8.83 9.75
N CYS A 128 -14.81 8.82 8.52
CA CYS A 128 -14.10 9.94 7.92
C CYS A 128 -14.99 10.70 6.96
N ARG A 129 -15.19 11.99 7.26
CA ARG A 129 -16.00 12.88 6.42
C ARG A 129 -15.31 13.22 5.10
N GLY A 130 -13.97 13.18 5.06
CA GLY A 130 -13.19 13.50 3.86
C GLY A 130 -13.27 12.42 2.78
N CYS A 131 -13.08 11.15 3.15
CA CYS A 131 -13.10 10.03 2.19
C CYS A 131 -14.39 9.20 2.21
N GLY A 132 -15.31 9.46 3.15
CA GLY A 132 -16.59 8.78 3.28
C GLY A 132 -16.50 7.34 3.78
N ARG A 133 -15.35 6.93 4.33
CA ARG A 133 -15.12 5.56 4.81
C ARG A 133 -15.43 5.42 6.29
N VAL A 134 -15.95 4.25 6.66
CA VAL A 134 -15.91 3.72 8.02
C VAL A 134 -14.70 2.84 8.14
N ILE A 135 -13.86 3.10 9.14
CA ILE A 135 -12.68 2.30 9.43
C ILE A 135 -12.88 1.61 10.78
N ILE A 136 -12.58 0.31 10.82
CA ILE A 136 -12.47 -0.48 12.04
C ILE A 136 -11.05 -1.02 12.06
N ALA A 137 -10.24 -0.55 13.01
CA ALA A 137 -8.88 -1.03 13.21
C ALA A 137 -8.75 -1.69 14.59
N GLN A 138 -7.99 -2.78 14.67
CA GLN A 138 -7.61 -3.39 15.94
C GLN A 138 -6.18 -3.88 15.90
N ALA A 139 -5.45 -3.68 16.99
CA ALA A 139 -4.17 -4.29 17.24
C ALA A 139 -4.34 -5.36 18.33
N THR A 140 -4.00 -6.59 18.00
CA THR A 140 -4.07 -7.77 18.88
C THR A 140 -2.67 -8.16 19.32
N PHE A 141 -2.51 -8.41 20.61
CA PHE A 141 -1.23 -8.71 21.24
C PHE A 141 -1.40 -9.71 22.40
N PRO A 142 -0.33 -10.40 22.82
CA PRO A 142 -0.35 -11.25 24.00
C PRO A 142 -0.86 -10.49 25.25
N ALA A 143 -1.56 -11.20 26.15
CA ALA A 143 -2.11 -10.63 27.38
C ALA A 143 -1.03 -10.03 28.32
N SER A 144 0.23 -10.40 28.14
CA SER A 144 1.38 -9.93 28.92
C SER A 144 2.01 -8.61 28.43
N GLN A 145 1.64 -8.14 27.23
CA GLN A 145 2.19 -6.92 26.63
C GLN A 145 1.34 -5.68 26.95
N ASP A 146 1.98 -4.51 27.02
CA ASP A 146 1.29 -3.24 27.24
C ASP A 146 0.64 -2.71 25.96
N ALA A 147 -0.49 -2.02 26.10
CA ALA A 147 -1.30 -1.45 25.03
C ALA A 147 -0.66 -0.22 24.37
N GLU A 148 0.51 0.24 24.82
CA GLU A 148 1.18 1.42 24.28
C GLU A 148 1.54 1.24 22.80
N LEU A 149 2.24 0.16 22.43
CA LEU A 149 2.58 -0.13 21.03
C LEU A 149 1.33 -0.20 20.15
N ALA A 150 0.27 -0.85 20.64
CA ALA A 150 -1.01 -0.91 19.96
C ALA A 150 -1.61 0.49 19.75
N SER A 151 -1.60 1.35 20.77
CA SER A 151 -2.12 2.72 20.69
C SER A 151 -1.31 3.61 19.75
N THR A 152 0.01 3.42 19.68
CA THR A 152 0.91 4.11 18.74
C THR A 152 0.58 3.72 17.30
N ILE A 153 0.52 2.41 17.00
CA ILE A 153 0.15 1.91 15.67
C ILE A 153 -1.22 2.44 15.27
N LEU A 154 -2.24 2.29 16.11
CA LEU A 154 -3.60 2.73 15.82
C LEU A 154 -3.73 4.25 15.67
N SER A 155 -2.87 5.04 16.32
CA SER A 155 -2.84 6.49 16.18
C SER A 155 -2.12 6.97 14.92
N SER A 156 -1.29 6.12 14.31
CA SER A 156 -0.60 6.41 13.04
C SER A 156 -1.48 6.17 11.80
N ILE A 157 -2.66 5.54 11.95
CA ILE A 157 -3.47 5.14 10.80
C ILE A 157 -4.04 6.37 10.09
N GLU A 158 -3.72 6.51 8.81
CA GLU A 158 -4.41 7.37 7.85
C GLU A 158 -5.34 6.55 6.97
N ASP A 159 -6.47 7.16 6.58
CA ASP A 159 -7.56 6.53 5.85
C ASP A 159 -7.80 7.10 4.44
N HIS A 160 -7.01 8.11 4.10
CA HIS A 160 -6.87 8.67 2.78
C HIS A 160 -5.46 9.25 2.65
N GLY A 161 -4.99 9.38 1.42
CA GLY A 161 -3.71 10.02 1.16
C GLY A 161 -3.80 11.54 1.11
N GLU A 162 -2.65 12.20 1.20
CA GLU A 162 -2.52 13.66 1.12
C GLU A 162 -2.42 14.12 -0.34
N ASP A 163 -2.85 15.36 -0.59
CA ASP A 163 -2.74 16.03 -1.90
C ASP A 163 -3.33 15.24 -3.07
N GLY A 164 -4.41 14.50 -2.80
CA GLY A 164 -5.09 13.67 -3.80
C GLY A 164 -4.25 12.48 -4.28
N ARG A 165 -3.26 12.02 -3.51
CA ARG A 165 -2.45 10.84 -3.83
C ARG A 165 -2.42 9.84 -2.68
N GLU A 166 -2.67 8.58 -3.02
CA GLU A 166 -2.65 7.46 -2.09
C GLU A 166 -1.26 6.82 -2.07
N LEU A 167 -0.74 6.55 -0.87
CA LEU A 167 0.49 5.79 -0.70
C LEU A 167 0.22 4.29 -0.90
N TRP A 168 1.06 3.67 -1.71
CA TRP A 168 1.17 2.23 -1.87
C TRP A 168 2.56 1.82 -1.42
N SER A 169 2.65 1.19 -0.25
CA SER A 169 3.92 0.85 0.38
C SER A 169 3.86 -0.56 0.96
N LEU A 170 4.51 -1.52 0.29
CA LEU A 170 4.57 -2.92 0.70
C LEU A 170 5.90 -3.54 0.23
N TYR A 171 6.49 -4.42 1.06
CA TYR A 171 7.67 -5.24 0.69
C TYR A 171 8.85 -4.43 0.10
N GLY A 172 9.08 -3.22 0.61
CA GLY A 172 10.16 -2.33 0.18
C GLY A 172 9.90 -1.62 -1.15
N LEU A 173 8.67 -1.65 -1.67
CA LEU A 173 8.21 -0.78 -2.75
C LEU A 173 7.27 0.28 -2.16
N GLY A 174 7.65 1.55 -2.25
CA GLY A 174 6.82 2.70 -1.86
C GLY A 174 6.58 3.63 -3.05
N VAL A 175 5.33 3.88 -3.41
CA VAL A 175 4.96 4.79 -4.51
C VAL A 175 3.64 5.51 -4.20
N ARG A 176 3.53 6.79 -4.56
CA ARG A 176 2.29 7.56 -4.43
C ARG A 176 1.56 7.63 -5.77
N ILE A 177 0.30 7.23 -5.77
CA ILE A 177 -0.54 7.12 -6.96
C ILE A 177 -1.74 8.06 -6.81
N PRO A 178 -2.11 8.85 -7.83
CA PRO A 178 -3.26 9.75 -7.72
C PRO A 178 -4.56 8.99 -7.43
N VAL A 179 -5.44 9.62 -6.65
CA VAL A 179 -6.81 9.12 -6.42
C VAL A 179 -7.53 8.95 -7.76
N GLY A 180 -8.34 7.89 -7.85
CA GLY A 180 -9.09 7.54 -9.08
C GLY A 180 -8.36 6.60 -10.03
N TRP A 181 -7.10 6.24 -9.74
CA TRP A 181 -6.45 5.11 -10.38
C TRP A 181 -6.79 3.82 -9.64
N ALA A 182 -7.41 2.87 -10.35
CA ALA A 182 -7.77 1.58 -9.77
C ALA A 182 -6.58 0.63 -9.83
N LEU A 183 -6.34 -0.14 -8.76
CA LEU A 183 -5.43 -1.28 -8.81
C LEU A 183 -6.00 -2.31 -9.80
N ASP A 184 -5.27 -2.57 -10.87
CA ASP A 184 -5.65 -3.49 -11.94
C ASP A 184 -4.98 -4.85 -11.77
N LYS A 185 -3.69 -4.88 -11.43
CA LYS A 185 -2.92 -6.11 -11.19
C LYS A 185 -1.92 -5.90 -10.08
N HIS A 186 -1.59 -6.97 -9.37
CA HIS A 186 -0.48 -6.99 -8.43
C HIS A 186 0.21 -8.35 -8.45
N GLN A 187 1.49 -8.38 -8.10
CA GLN A 187 2.24 -9.59 -7.78
C GLN A 187 3.09 -9.31 -6.55
N LEU A 188 2.88 -10.07 -5.49
CA LEU A 188 3.55 -9.90 -4.21
C LEU A 188 4.25 -11.22 -3.88
N MET A 189 5.52 -11.31 -4.27
CA MET A 189 6.35 -12.51 -4.11
C MET A 189 7.61 -12.18 -3.31
N ALA A 190 8.23 -13.21 -2.72
CA ALA A 190 9.55 -13.05 -2.14
C ALA A 190 10.52 -12.52 -3.20
N GLY A 191 11.11 -11.36 -2.93
CA GLY A 191 12.06 -10.70 -3.82
C GLY A 191 11.47 -10.03 -5.07
N TYR A 192 10.15 -10.02 -5.27
CA TYR A 192 9.52 -9.27 -6.37
C TYR A 192 8.16 -8.70 -5.96
N THR A 193 8.01 -7.40 -6.14
CA THR A 193 6.78 -6.67 -5.85
C THR A 193 6.39 -5.87 -7.08
N MET A 194 5.14 -6.04 -7.54
CA MET A 194 4.59 -5.29 -8.65
C MET A 194 3.18 -4.83 -8.34
N LEU A 195 2.93 -3.55 -8.61
CA LEU A 195 1.61 -2.93 -8.54
C LEU A 195 1.31 -2.25 -9.87
N GLN A 196 0.19 -2.58 -10.49
CA GLN A 196 -0.27 -1.98 -11.73
C GLN A 196 -1.62 -1.30 -11.51
N PHE A 197 -1.71 -0.06 -11.96
CA PHE A 197 -2.86 0.80 -11.83
C PHE A 197 -3.39 1.20 -13.21
N ARG A 198 -4.69 1.42 -13.33
CA ARG A 198 -5.34 1.87 -14.57
C ARG A 198 -6.29 3.04 -14.30
N ARG A 199 -6.31 4.00 -15.23
CA ARG A 199 -7.32 5.07 -15.33
C ARG A 199 -7.68 5.25 -16.80
N GLY A 200 -8.83 4.71 -17.22
CA GLY A 200 -9.20 4.64 -18.63
C GLY A 200 -8.23 3.75 -19.42
N ASP A 201 -7.63 4.30 -20.48
CA ASP A 201 -6.60 3.63 -21.28
C ASP A 201 -5.17 3.84 -20.74
N ARG A 202 -4.99 4.69 -19.72
CA ARG A 202 -3.70 4.93 -19.09
C ARG A 202 -3.34 3.83 -18.10
N VAL A 203 -2.07 3.49 -18.04
CA VAL A 203 -1.53 2.47 -17.13
C VAL A 203 -0.30 3.03 -16.42
N LEU A 204 -0.17 2.76 -15.13
CA LEU A 204 1.03 3.03 -14.35
C LEU A 204 1.40 1.74 -13.61
N ARG A 205 2.64 1.30 -13.73
CA ARG A 205 3.12 0.05 -13.13
C ARG A 205 4.40 0.30 -12.38
N ALA A 206 4.41 0.04 -11.09
CA ALA A 206 5.58 0.12 -10.23
C ALA A 206 6.08 -1.29 -9.92
N GLU A 207 7.39 -1.50 -10.02
CA GLU A 207 8.06 -2.77 -9.80
C GLU A 207 9.28 -2.58 -8.90
N ARG A 208 9.52 -3.56 -8.04
CA ARG A 208 10.72 -3.69 -7.23
C ARG A 208 11.21 -5.14 -7.25
N TRP A 209 12.50 -5.34 -7.53
CA TRP A 209 13.17 -6.63 -7.42
C TRP A 209 14.23 -6.56 -6.32
N ALA A 210 14.32 -7.60 -5.48
CA ALA A 210 15.39 -7.79 -4.53
C ALA A 210 16.58 -8.52 -5.16
N LEU A 211 17.71 -8.51 -4.46
CA LEU A 211 18.92 -9.26 -4.84
C LEU A 211 19.33 -8.93 -6.27
N ALA A 212 19.44 -7.64 -6.56
CA ALA A 212 19.72 -7.12 -7.88
C ALA A 212 20.99 -7.70 -8.50
N ASN A 213 22.05 -7.84 -7.70
CA ASN A 213 23.30 -8.49 -8.09
C ASN A 213 23.11 -9.94 -8.59
N VAL A 214 22.18 -10.70 -8.00
CA VAL A 214 21.82 -12.06 -8.45
C VAL A 214 20.91 -11.98 -9.66
N ALA A 215 19.92 -11.09 -9.64
CA ALA A 215 18.93 -10.93 -10.70
C ALA A 215 19.56 -10.46 -12.03
N MET A 216 20.65 -9.69 -11.96
CA MET A 216 21.40 -9.12 -13.08
C MET A 216 22.76 -9.79 -13.34
N LYS A 217 23.05 -10.95 -12.71
CA LYS A 217 24.38 -11.58 -12.72
C LYS A 217 25.09 -11.60 -14.09
N ASN A 218 24.34 -11.75 -15.19
CA ASN A 218 24.86 -11.79 -16.56
C ASN A 218 24.11 -10.84 -17.51
N ALA A 219 23.55 -9.73 -16.99
CA ALA A 219 22.78 -8.80 -17.80
C ALA A 219 22.95 -7.37 -17.30
N THR A 220 23.08 -6.43 -18.21
CA THR A 220 22.92 -5.00 -17.89
C THR A 220 21.47 -4.72 -17.46
N LEU A 221 21.24 -3.62 -16.75
CA LEU A 221 19.88 -3.21 -16.34
C LEU A 221 18.92 -3.10 -17.56
N PRO A 222 19.31 -2.48 -18.70
CA PRO A 222 18.50 -2.49 -19.92
C PRO A 222 18.11 -3.89 -20.42
N GLU A 223 19.06 -4.83 -20.46
CA GLU A 223 18.82 -6.20 -20.92
C GLU A 223 17.90 -6.97 -19.96
N PHE A 224 18.15 -6.83 -18.66
CA PHE A 224 17.30 -7.39 -17.61
C PHE A 224 15.84 -6.96 -17.76
N LEU A 225 15.59 -5.65 -17.94
CA LEU A 225 14.24 -5.11 -18.09
C LEU A 225 13.57 -5.59 -19.37
N ARG A 226 14.27 -5.60 -20.50
CA ARG A 226 13.73 -6.13 -21.78
C ARG A 226 13.31 -7.59 -21.62
N GLY A 227 14.11 -8.40 -20.92
CA GLY A 227 13.79 -9.80 -20.63
C GLY A 227 12.57 -9.96 -19.72
N ARG A 228 12.55 -9.29 -18.56
CA ARG A 228 11.50 -9.43 -17.54
C ARG A 228 10.17 -8.80 -17.95
N SER A 229 10.21 -7.69 -18.67
CA SER A 229 9.02 -6.94 -19.06
C SER A 229 8.53 -7.28 -20.47
N ARG A 230 9.13 -8.26 -21.16
CA ARG A 230 8.79 -8.68 -22.55
C ARG A 230 7.30 -8.78 -22.82
N LYS A 231 6.53 -9.44 -21.93
CA LYS A 231 5.08 -9.63 -22.11
C LYS A 231 4.31 -8.30 -22.06
N PHE A 232 4.75 -7.37 -21.22
CA PHE A 232 4.14 -6.05 -21.06
C PHE A 232 4.55 -5.10 -22.20
N TRP A 233 5.80 -5.21 -22.68
CA TRP A 233 6.36 -4.35 -23.72
C TRP A 233 6.05 -4.81 -25.15
N LYS A 234 5.53 -6.03 -25.34
CA LYS A 234 5.34 -6.67 -26.66
C LYS A 234 4.60 -5.79 -27.68
N ASP A 235 3.70 -4.93 -27.19
CA ASP A 235 2.85 -4.07 -28.01
C ASP A 235 3.48 -2.69 -28.28
N PHE A 236 4.73 -2.45 -27.92
CA PHE A 236 5.41 -1.15 -28.04
C PHE A 236 6.76 -1.25 -28.77
N ARG A 237 7.15 -0.17 -29.47
CA ARG A 237 8.48 -0.02 -30.07
C ARG A 237 9.30 0.91 -29.18
N LEU A 238 10.03 0.32 -28.25
CA LEU A 238 10.79 1.07 -27.24
C LEU A 238 12.22 1.29 -27.69
N ALA A 239 12.62 2.56 -27.76
CA ALA A 239 14.01 2.98 -27.91
C ALA A 239 14.61 3.23 -26.52
N ASP A 240 15.91 2.99 -26.37
CA ASP A 240 16.66 3.45 -25.21
C ASP A 240 16.83 4.97 -25.30
N THR A 241 16.65 5.67 -24.18
CA THR A 241 16.62 7.13 -24.10
C THR A 241 17.57 7.69 -23.04
N GLY A 242 18.40 6.86 -22.38
CA GLY A 242 19.41 7.31 -21.41
C GLY A 242 19.33 6.64 -20.05
N ALA A 243 20.33 6.87 -19.20
CA ALA A 243 20.76 5.85 -18.24
C ALA A 243 21.11 6.34 -16.81
N GLU A 244 20.63 7.50 -16.35
CA GLU A 244 20.88 7.92 -14.97
C GLU A 244 19.61 8.45 -14.30
N TRP A 245 19.44 8.07 -13.02
CA TRP A 245 18.37 8.58 -12.18
C TRP A 245 18.90 8.85 -10.78
N ARG A 246 18.94 10.12 -10.37
CA ARG A 246 19.39 10.55 -9.03
C ARG A 246 20.76 9.96 -8.62
N GLY A 247 21.72 9.91 -9.55
CA GLY A 247 23.05 9.35 -9.30
C GLY A 247 23.13 7.82 -9.29
N HIS A 248 22.02 7.12 -9.56
CA HIS A 248 22.01 5.68 -9.79
C HIS A 248 22.18 5.33 -11.26
N ALA A 249 22.82 4.18 -11.52
CA ALA A 249 22.79 3.52 -12.81
C ALA A 249 21.33 3.20 -13.19
N GLY A 250 20.86 3.86 -14.25
CA GLY A 250 19.48 3.88 -14.69
C GLY A 250 19.30 3.28 -16.08
N ALA A 251 18.04 3.09 -16.45
CA ALA A 251 17.63 2.77 -17.80
C ALA A 251 16.31 3.47 -18.11
N ALA A 252 16.24 4.11 -19.28
CA ALA A 252 15.08 4.84 -19.73
C ALA A 252 14.66 4.32 -21.11
N PHE A 253 13.38 3.99 -21.25
CA PHE A 253 12.83 3.60 -22.54
C PHE A 253 11.63 4.46 -22.88
N SER A 254 11.43 4.73 -24.16
CA SER A 254 10.18 5.33 -24.63
C SER A 254 9.83 4.91 -26.04
N GLY A 255 8.54 4.87 -26.35
CA GLY A 255 8.09 4.80 -27.72
C GLY A 255 6.63 4.39 -27.91
N PRO A 256 6.15 4.47 -29.15
CA PRO A 256 4.74 4.29 -29.49
C PRO A 256 4.34 2.82 -29.53
N THR A 257 3.03 2.57 -29.43
CA THR A 257 2.44 1.26 -29.66
C THR A 257 2.74 0.76 -31.07
N ARG A 258 2.92 -0.55 -31.24
CA ARG A 258 3.04 -1.26 -32.52
C ARG A 258 1.71 -1.35 -33.27
N LYS A 259 0.58 -1.18 -32.56
CA LYS A 259 -0.76 -1.33 -33.13
C LYS A 259 -1.15 -0.10 -33.94
N VAL A 260 -1.07 -0.21 -35.27
CA VAL A 260 -1.29 0.91 -36.20
C VAL A 260 -2.69 1.53 -36.04
N TRP A 261 -3.71 0.71 -35.80
CA TRP A 261 -5.08 1.19 -35.58
C TRP A 261 -5.21 2.08 -34.32
N LEU A 262 -4.46 1.78 -33.24
CA LEU A 262 -4.47 2.63 -32.04
C LEU A 262 -3.88 4.02 -32.35
N ARG A 263 -2.88 4.09 -33.23
CA ARG A 263 -2.32 5.37 -33.69
C ARG A 263 -3.32 6.18 -34.51
N ALA A 264 -4.09 5.51 -35.38
CA ALA A 264 -5.18 6.16 -36.12
C ALA A 264 -6.27 6.68 -35.18
N VAL A 265 -6.67 5.87 -34.18
CA VAL A 265 -7.62 6.28 -33.13
C VAL A 265 -7.09 7.47 -32.32
N ALA A 266 -5.80 7.48 -31.99
CA ALA A 266 -5.18 8.59 -31.25
C ALA A 266 -5.24 9.89 -32.04
N LEU A 267 -5.00 9.85 -33.36
CA LEU A 267 -5.11 11.03 -34.24
C LEU A 267 -6.54 11.58 -34.28
N VAL A 268 -7.55 10.71 -34.47
CA VAL A 268 -8.96 11.11 -34.43
C VAL A 268 -9.34 11.69 -33.07
N ARG A 269 -8.91 11.03 -32.00
CA ARG A 269 -9.21 11.47 -30.63
C ARG A 269 -8.50 12.78 -30.26
N LEU A 270 -7.33 13.06 -30.81
CA LEU A 270 -6.64 14.33 -30.63
C LEU A 270 -7.48 15.49 -31.19
N LEU A 271 -8.10 15.31 -32.36
CA LEU A 271 -9.06 16.28 -32.93
C LEU A 271 -10.27 16.50 -32.01
N LEU A 272 -10.70 15.46 -31.30
CA LEU A 272 -11.77 15.50 -30.31
C LEU A 272 -11.32 15.91 -28.90
N ARG A 273 -10.06 16.35 -28.73
CA ARG A 273 -9.46 16.71 -27.42
C ARG A 273 -9.56 15.60 -26.36
N ARG A 274 -9.50 14.33 -26.78
CA ARG A 274 -9.57 13.14 -25.90
C ARG A 274 -8.35 12.23 -26.08
N PRO A 275 -7.14 12.72 -25.80
CA PRO A 275 -5.90 12.08 -26.24
C PRO A 275 -5.78 10.63 -25.75
N ALA A 276 -5.47 9.70 -26.66
CA ALA A 276 -5.39 8.28 -26.39
C ALA A 276 -4.03 7.85 -25.83
N ALA A 277 -4.01 6.88 -24.93
CA ALA A 277 -2.78 6.33 -24.38
C ALA A 277 -2.09 5.37 -25.38
N GLU A 278 -1.18 5.92 -26.18
CA GLU A 278 -0.50 5.18 -27.26
C GLU A 278 1.03 5.11 -27.10
N THR A 279 1.58 5.82 -26.12
CA THR A 279 3.03 5.85 -25.83
C THR A 279 3.30 5.10 -24.54
N MET A 280 4.39 4.35 -24.50
CA MET A 280 4.93 3.79 -23.27
C MET A 280 6.24 4.47 -22.94
N SER A 281 6.40 4.85 -21.69
CA SER A 281 7.66 5.32 -21.13
C SER A 281 8.03 4.49 -19.91
N VAL A 282 9.30 4.19 -19.76
CA VAL A 282 9.86 3.40 -18.67
C VAL A 282 11.04 4.14 -18.09
N ARG A 283 11.14 4.11 -16.76
CA ARG A 283 12.32 4.52 -16.00
C ARG A 283 12.62 3.45 -14.97
N ALA A 284 13.87 3.07 -14.85
CA ALA A 284 14.34 2.09 -13.90
C ALA A 284 15.72 2.46 -13.41
N TRP A 285 16.07 1.99 -12.22
CA TRP A 285 17.41 2.16 -11.67
C TRP A 285 17.78 1.02 -10.74
N HIS A 286 19.08 0.81 -10.61
CA HIS A 286 19.67 -0.09 -9.64
C HIS A 286 20.14 0.72 -8.42
N CYS A 287 19.65 0.37 -7.24
CA CYS A 287 20.12 0.92 -5.98
C CYS A 287 21.12 -0.06 -5.34
N ASP A 288 22.41 0.21 -5.48
CA ASP A 288 23.49 -0.64 -4.96
C ASP A 288 23.40 -0.81 -3.44
N ALA A 289 23.13 0.28 -2.70
CA ALA A 289 23.07 0.30 -1.24
C ALA A 289 22.03 -0.68 -0.66
N GLU A 290 20.92 -0.85 -1.37
CA GLU A 290 19.84 -1.75 -0.95
C GLU A 290 19.85 -3.09 -1.72
N ASN A 291 20.73 -3.22 -2.72
CA ASN A 291 20.75 -4.33 -3.66
C ASN A 291 19.36 -4.61 -4.28
N LYS A 292 18.72 -3.55 -4.79
CA LYS A 292 17.35 -3.55 -5.36
C LYS A 292 17.31 -2.89 -6.72
N ILE A 293 16.40 -3.37 -7.58
CA ILE A 293 16.04 -2.70 -8.84
C ILE A 293 14.64 -2.14 -8.68
N PHE A 294 14.43 -0.91 -9.12
CA PHE A 294 13.12 -0.29 -9.20
C PHE A 294 12.79 0.03 -10.65
N ALA A 295 11.53 -0.10 -11.05
CA ALA A 295 11.06 0.36 -12.35
C ALA A 295 9.64 0.91 -12.28
N ILE A 296 9.42 2.03 -12.96
CA ILE A 296 8.10 2.56 -13.26
C ILE A 296 7.87 2.48 -14.77
N HIS A 297 6.75 1.90 -15.16
CA HIS A 297 6.26 1.88 -16.54
C HIS A 297 4.98 2.69 -16.60
N ALA A 298 4.86 3.56 -17.59
CA ALA A 298 3.66 4.34 -17.84
C ALA A 298 3.21 4.15 -19.28
N VAL A 299 1.91 3.88 -19.48
CA VAL A 299 1.23 3.98 -20.77
C VAL A 299 0.37 5.23 -20.73
N HIS A 300 0.65 6.18 -21.61
CA HIS A 300 0.11 7.52 -21.54
C HIS A 300 -0.04 8.12 -22.95
N PRO A 301 -0.84 9.19 -23.11
CA PRO A 301 -0.85 9.94 -24.35
C PRO A 301 0.50 10.55 -24.67
N ARG A 302 0.79 10.73 -25.95
CA ARG A 302 2.07 11.28 -26.40
C ARG A 302 2.36 12.62 -25.72
N GLY A 303 3.54 12.74 -25.09
CA GLY A 303 3.97 13.94 -24.34
C GLY A 303 3.43 14.06 -22.91
N ASP A 304 2.47 13.25 -22.49
CA ASP A 304 1.86 13.32 -21.15
C ASP A 304 2.57 12.41 -20.14
N THR A 305 3.78 12.80 -19.71
CA THR A 305 4.61 12.04 -18.75
C THR A 305 4.39 12.45 -17.30
N ALA A 306 3.49 13.38 -16.99
CA ALA A 306 3.37 13.98 -15.66
C ALA A 306 3.12 12.95 -14.54
N GLU A 307 2.32 11.92 -14.80
CA GLU A 307 2.06 10.85 -13.81
C GLU A 307 3.24 9.89 -13.63
N LEU A 308 4.07 9.72 -14.67
CA LEU A 308 5.31 8.96 -14.58
C LEU A 308 6.30 9.69 -13.67
N GLU A 309 6.57 10.97 -13.96
CA GLU A 309 7.52 11.77 -13.18
C GLU A 309 7.09 11.87 -11.72
N ARG A 310 5.81 12.13 -11.47
CA ARG A 310 5.25 12.18 -10.12
C ARG A 310 5.36 10.87 -9.34
N ALA A 311 5.22 9.73 -10.02
CA ALA A 311 5.41 8.42 -9.41
C ALA A 311 6.88 8.17 -9.09
N LEU A 312 7.78 8.52 -10.01
CA LEU A 312 9.24 8.41 -9.84
C LEU A 312 9.74 9.28 -8.68
N GLU A 313 9.26 10.52 -8.58
CA GLU A 313 9.60 11.43 -7.49
C GLU A 313 9.24 10.88 -6.12
N SER A 314 8.11 10.15 -6.05
CA SER A 314 7.60 9.56 -4.81
C SER A 314 8.29 8.25 -4.41
N LEU A 315 9.02 7.62 -5.33
CA LEU A 315 9.72 6.38 -5.08
C LEU A 315 11.11 6.73 -4.55
N VAL A 316 11.33 6.44 -3.27
CA VAL A 316 12.60 6.65 -2.57
C VAL A 316 13.18 5.28 -2.23
N CYS A 317 14.45 5.05 -2.57
CA CYS A 317 15.17 3.84 -2.20
C CYS A 317 15.75 3.94 -0.78
N HIS A 318 16.35 5.08 -0.40
CA HIS A 318 16.84 5.38 0.93
C HIS A 318 16.77 6.89 1.20
#